data_AF-A0A5C5B928-F1
#
_entry.id   AF-A0A5C5B928-F1
#
_cell.length_a   1.000
_cell.length_b   1.000
_cell.length_c   1.000
_cell.angle_alpha   90.00
_cell.angle_beta   90.00
_cell.angle_gamma   90.00
#
_symmetry.space_group_name_H-M   'P 1'
#
loop_
_entity.id
_entity.type
_entity.pdbx_description
1 polymer ?
#
loop_
_entity_poly.entity_id
_entity_poly.type
_entity_poly.pdbx_seq_one_letter_code
_entity_poly.pdbx_strand_id
1 'polypeptide(L)'
;MAGAWRDLRTRRLSARPTTHRGGVVTERTPDGVTQSPKGARPPQPTPRRTALGHAVADRTRLLQRLSNENVPSAVATLAVLRRAVGAEPGADPQVWSDTLGLVPDSAFDPRSDEPSAAELAAHHAMTLFALHRQGRVEGAHVDGTAPGIAFARAAWARRGPDGESEGVRRRFDAMVTAPTSAESAGHLRGLVQLLRAEDIGLDYGLLAEDLADLWSVHGQNRTRLRWARQYRAAAGFGEITLPGSTATGEDTPTALSTTATKE
;
A
#
# COMPACT_ATOMS: atom_id res chain seq x y z
N MET A 1 53.41 2.47 -5.56
CA MET A 1 52.95 1.13 -5.13
C MET A 1 51.52 0.97 -5.66
N ALA A 2 51.32 0.71 -6.95
CA ALA A 2 51.39 -0.56 -7.68
C ALA A 2 50.19 -1.50 -7.40
N GLY A 3 49.44 -1.85 -8.47
CA GLY A 3 48.44 -2.93 -8.52
C GLY A 3 47.10 -2.48 -9.12
N ALA A 4 46.94 -2.25 -10.43
CA ALA A 4 46.89 -3.25 -11.53
C ALA A 4 45.78 -4.32 -11.35
N TRP A 5 44.61 -4.09 -11.96
CA TRP A 5 43.67 -5.17 -12.33
C TRP A 5 43.20 -4.98 -13.77
N ARG A 6 43.41 -6.05 -14.54
CA ARG A 6 43.23 -6.16 -15.99
C ARG A 6 41.79 -6.54 -16.35
N ASP A 7 41.27 -5.83 -17.33
CA ASP A 7 40.69 -6.32 -18.59
C ASP A 7 40.37 -7.82 -18.69
N LEU A 8 39.08 -8.16 -18.76
CA LEU A 8 38.59 -9.41 -19.33
C LEU A 8 37.42 -9.15 -20.28
N ARG A 9 37.78 -9.25 -21.56
CA ARG A 9 36.96 -9.36 -22.77
C ARG A 9 35.85 -10.39 -22.63
N THR A 10 34.62 -10.01 -23.00
CA THR A 10 33.62 -10.97 -23.48
C THR A 10 33.21 -10.65 -24.92
N ARG A 11 33.17 -11.72 -25.69
CA ARG A 11 33.17 -11.77 -27.15
C ARG A 11 31.79 -11.40 -27.72
N ARG A 12 31.81 -10.59 -28.77
CA ARG A 12 30.74 -10.47 -29.77
C ARG A 12 30.46 -11.84 -30.39
N LEU A 13 29.19 -12.25 -30.42
CA LEU A 13 28.69 -13.17 -31.43
C LEU A 13 27.73 -12.38 -32.34
N SER A 14 28.18 -12.25 -33.58
CA SER A 14 27.44 -11.66 -34.69
C SER A 14 26.68 -12.81 -35.36
N ALA A 15 25.35 -12.71 -35.41
CA ALA A 15 24.53 -13.57 -36.25
C ALA A 15 24.01 -12.72 -37.42
N ARG A 16 24.48 -13.05 -38.63
CA ARG A 16 24.02 -12.49 -39.90
C ARG A 16 22.67 -13.10 -40.32
N PRO A 17 21.86 -12.39 -41.12
CA PRO A 17 20.52 -12.80 -41.50
C PRO A 17 20.53 -13.79 -42.68
N THR A 18 19.71 -14.83 -42.61
CA THR A 18 19.37 -15.69 -43.74
C THR A 18 18.10 -15.21 -44.40
N THR A 19 18.24 -14.65 -45.60
CA THR A 19 17.14 -14.38 -46.54
C THR A 19 16.58 -15.68 -47.08
N HIS A 20 15.27 -15.92 -46.88
CA HIS A 20 14.53 -16.90 -47.68
C HIS A 20 13.38 -16.20 -48.42
N ARG A 21 13.44 -16.41 -49.73
CA ARG A 21 12.50 -16.00 -50.78
C ARG A 21 11.27 -16.91 -50.73
N GLY A 22 10.06 -16.37 -50.77
CA GLY A 22 8.86 -17.17 -50.97
C GLY A 22 7.54 -16.43 -50.81
N GLY A 23 6.85 -16.24 -51.94
CA GLY A 23 5.39 -16.41 -52.03
C GLY A 23 4.49 -15.33 -51.43
N VAL A 24 4.03 -14.42 -52.28
CA VAL A 24 2.77 -13.70 -52.08
C VAL A 24 1.64 -14.72 -52.20
N VAL A 25 0.96 -15.01 -51.09
CA VAL A 25 -0.36 -15.66 -51.09
C VAL A 25 -1.29 -14.73 -50.33
N THR A 26 -2.18 -14.10 -51.08
CA THR A 26 -3.32 -13.32 -50.58
C THR A 26 -4.35 -14.28 -50.01
N GLU A 27 -4.35 -14.49 -48.70
CA GLU A 27 -5.41 -15.24 -48.02
C GLU A 27 -6.33 -14.24 -47.30
N ARG A 28 -7.54 -14.08 -47.87
CA ARG A 28 -8.65 -13.36 -47.23
C ARG A 28 -8.99 -14.06 -45.92
N THR A 29 -8.79 -13.37 -44.80
CA THR A 29 -9.38 -13.77 -43.52
C THR A 29 -10.71 -13.03 -43.36
N PRO A 30 -11.81 -13.71 -42.98
CA PRO A 30 -13.13 -13.10 -42.84
C PRO A 30 -13.22 -12.24 -41.59
N ASP A 31 -14.15 -11.29 -41.61
CA ASP A 31 -14.49 -10.36 -40.53
C ASP A 31 -14.77 -11.10 -39.20
N GLY A 32 -13.74 -11.22 -38.37
CA GLY A 32 -13.85 -11.63 -36.99
C GLY A 32 -14.32 -10.47 -36.14
N VAL A 33 -15.63 -10.38 -35.92
CA VAL A 33 -16.23 -9.56 -34.85
C VAL A 33 -15.58 -9.97 -33.54
N THR A 34 -14.62 -9.16 -33.08
CA THR A 34 -14.04 -9.31 -31.74
C THR A 34 -15.11 -8.89 -30.75
N GLN A 35 -15.82 -9.86 -30.20
CA GLN A 35 -16.65 -9.64 -29.02
C GLN A 35 -15.72 -9.30 -27.86
N SER A 36 -15.69 -8.02 -27.49
CA SER A 36 -15.07 -7.54 -26.26
C SER A 36 -15.62 -8.29 -25.05
N PRO A 37 -14.78 -8.80 -24.14
CA PRO A 37 -15.25 -9.46 -22.93
C PRO A 37 -16.03 -8.46 -22.07
N LYS A 38 -17.34 -8.65 -22.01
CA LYS A 38 -18.29 -7.92 -21.18
C LYS A 38 -18.02 -8.30 -19.72
N GLY A 39 -17.22 -7.50 -19.02
CA GLY A 39 -16.93 -7.70 -17.59
C GLY A 39 -15.56 -7.25 -17.11
N ALA A 40 -14.64 -6.84 -17.99
CA ALA A 40 -13.38 -6.27 -17.54
C ALA A 40 -13.63 -4.89 -16.92
N ARG A 41 -13.68 -4.82 -15.59
CA ARG A 41 -13.52 -3.58 -14.83
C ARG A 41 -12.33 -2.83 -15.43
N PRO A 42 -12.45 -1.54 -15.80
CA PRO A 42 -11.34 -0.81 -16.37
C PRO A 42 -10.13 -0.96 -15.46
N PRO A 43 -8.91 -1.19 -16.00
CA PRO A 43 -7.72 -1.27 -15.18
C PRO A 43 -7.67 0.02 -14.36
N GLN A 44 -7.89 -0.12 -13.04
CA GLN A 44 -7.74 1.01 -12.14
C GLN A 44 -6.32 1.50 -12.35
N PRO A 45 -6.08 2.80 -12.61
CA PRO A 45 -4.73 3.29 -12.77
C PRO A 45 -3.98 2.99 -11.48
N THR A 46 -3.16 1.94 -11.49
CA THR A 46 -2.20 1.69 -10.43
C THR A 46 -1.35 2.94 -10.38
N PRO A 47 -1.26 3.64 -9.24
CA PRO A 47 -0.34 4.76 -9.12
C PRO A 47 1.03 4.24 -9.51
N ARG A 48 1.62 4.81 -10.57
CA ARG A 48 2.96 4.39 -11.01
C ARG A 48 3.90 4.80 -9.90
N ARG A 49 4.49 3.81 -9.22
CA ARG A 49 5.51 4.07 -8.20
C ARG A 49 6.65 4.87 -8.85
N THR A 50 7.08 5.91 -8.17
CA THR A 50 8.32 6.64 -8.41
C THR A 50 9.52 5.82 -7.93
N ALA A 51 10.74 6.32 -8.16
CA ALA A 51 11.96 5.67 -7.68
C ALA A 51 11.95 5.47 -6.14
N LEU A 52 11.46 6.46 -5.39
CA LEU A 52 11.29 6.35 -3.93
C LEU A 52 10.35 5.20 -3.55
N GLY A 53 9.16 5.16 -4.16
CA GLY A 53 8.17 4.13 -3.86
C GLY A 53 8.67 2.72 -4.21
N HIS A 54 9.44 2.58 -5.29
CA HIS A 54 10.11 1.32 -5.63
C HIS A 54 11.17 0.92 -4.61
N ALA A 55 12.08 1.82 -4.24
CA ALA A 55 13.14 1.55 -3.27
C ALA A 55 12.59 1.11 -1.91
N VAL A 56 11.55 1.81 -1.42
CA VAL A 56 10.87 1.44 -0.16
C VAL A 56 10.17 0.10 -0.28
N ALA A 57 9.36 -0.14 -1.32
CA ALA A 57 8.67 -1.42 -1.49
C ALA A 57 9.64 -2.61 -1.60
N ASP A 58 10.76 -2.43 -2.30
CA ASP A 58 11.76 -3.49 -2.46
C ASP A 58 12.48 -3.77 -1.14
N ARG A 59 12.79 -2.73 -0.36
CA ARG A 59 13.42 -2.89 0.94
C ARG A 59 12.48 -3.53 1.96
N THR A 60 11.22 -3.11 2.04
CA THR A 60 10.23 -3.72 2.95
C THR A 60 9.96 -5.17 2.58
N ARG A 61 9.83 -5.50 1.29
CA ARG A 61 9.65 -6.89 0.82
C ARG A 61 10.84 -7.76 1.23
N LEU A 62 12.06 -7.25 1.05
CA LEU A 62 13.28 -7.97 1.43
C LEU A 62 13.34 -8.21 2.95
N LEU A 63 13.15 -7.16 3.75
CA LEU A 63 13.18 -7.27 5.22
C LEU A 63 12.06 -8.17 5.75
N GLN A 64 10.84 -8.07 5.19
CA GLN A 64 9.73 -8.95 5.56
C GLN A 64 10.10 -10.41 5.32
N ARG A 65 10.51 -10.76 4.09
CA ARG A 65 10.86 -12.13 3.72
C ARG A 65 11.95 -12.70 4.64
N LEU A 66 13.05 -11.98 4.81
CA LEU A 66 14.15 -12.42 5.68
C LEU A 66 13.73 -12.52 7.15
N SER A 67 12.83 -11.66 7.63
CA SER A 67 12.30 -11.74 8.99
C SER A 67 11.36 -12.92 9.19
N ASN A 68 10.56 -13.29 8.18
CA ASN A 68 9.71 -14.48 8.22
C ASN A 68 10.57 -15.76 8.25
N GLU A 69 11.73 -15.74 7.59
CA GLU A 69 12.76 -16.79 7.64
C GLU A 69 13.59 -16.74 8.95
N ASN A 70 13.28 -15.85 9.90
CA ASN A 70 14.01 -15.63 11.15
C ASN A 70 15.51 -15.32 10.98
N VAL A 71 15.90 -14.68 9.88
CA VAL A 71 17.28 -14.27 9.64
C VAL A 71 17.70 -13.22 10.68
N PRO A 72 18.74 -13.46 11.51
CA PRO A 72 19.07 -12.59 12.64
C PRO A 72 19.35 -11.13 12.27
N SER A 73 20.00 -10.89 11.13
CA SER A 73 20.30 -9.54 10.66
C SER A 73 19.03 -8.75 10.33
N ALA A 74 18.03 -9.37 9.69
CA ALA A 74 16.75 -8.72 9.40
C ALA A 74 15.96 -8.42 10.68
N VAL A 75 15.95 -9.36 11.64
CA VAL A 75 15.31 -9.16 12.95
C VAL A 75 15.95 -7.99 13.70
N ALA A 76 17.28 -7.90 13.66
CA ALA A 76 18.04 -6.79 14.25
C ALA A 76 17.74 -5.46 13.56
N THR A 77 17.78 -5.40 12.21
CA THR A 77 17.42 -4.20 11.45
C THR A 77 16.00 -3.71 11.78
N LEU A 78 15.02 -4.61 11.82
CA LEU A 78 13.65 -4.25 12.21
C LEU A 78 13.57 -3.73 13.67
N ALA A 79 14.38 -4.27 14.58
CA ALA A 79 14.44 -3.78 15.95
C ALA A 79 15.02 -2.36 16.05
N VAL A 80 16.07 -2.09 15.28
CA VAL A 80 16.68 -0.74 15.16
C VAL A 80 15.65 0.24 14.60
N LEU A 81 15.01 -0.09 13.46
CA LEU A 81 13.98 0.75 12.84
C LEU A 81 12.80 1.04 13.79
N ARG A 82 12.38 0.07 14.61
CA ARG A 82 11.32 0.30 15.60
C ARG A 82 11.70 1.32 16.67
N ARG A 83 12.97 1.38 17.08
CA ARG A 83 13.44 2.38 18.07
C ARG A 83 13.41 3.79 17.50
N ALA A 84 13.57 3.94 16.19
CA ALA A 84 13.53 5.22 15.50
C ALA A 84 12.11 5.73 15.18
N VAL A 85 11.04 5.01 15.56
CA VAL A 85 9.67 5.48 15.33
C VAL A 85 9.39 6.73 16.16
N GLY A 86 9.11 7.85 15.48
CA GLY A 86 8.86 9.15 16.12
C GLY A 86 10.12 9.97 16.37
N ALA A 87 11.29 9.46 15.99
CA ALA A 87 12.50 10.27 15.88
C ALA A 87 12.54 10.98 14.51
N GLU A 88 13.21 12.13 14.46
CA GLU A 88 13.42 12.86 13.21
C GLU A 88 14.35 12.08 12.25
N PRO A 89 14.17 12.21 10.92
CA PRO A 89 15.16 11.73 9.96
C PRO A 89 16.54 12.32 10.29
N GLY A 90 17.60 11.50 10.16
CA GLY A 90 18.97 11.93 10.48
C GLY A 90 19.37 11.77 11.95
N ALA A 91 18.44 11.65 12.91
CA ALA A 91 18.78 11.61 14.33
C ALA A 91 19.51 10.32 14.77
N ASP A 92 19.18 9.16 14.17
CA ASP A 92 19.81 7.86 14.48
C ASP A 92 20.60 7.35 13.26
N PRO A 93 21.94 7.34 13.31
CA PRO A 93 22.78 6.82 12.22
C PRO A 93 22.55 5.35 11.88
N GLN A 94 22.02 4.55 12.82
CA GLN A 94 21.81 3.12 12.60
C GLN A 94 20.69 2.83 11.59
N VAL A 95 19.81 3.79 11.30
CA VAL A 95 18.71 3.61 10.34
C VAL A 95 18.97 4.22 8.97
N TRP A 96 20.03 5.02 8.79
CA TRP A 96 20.22 5.80 7.56
C TRP A 96 20.25 4.96 6.28
N SER A 97 20.92 3.80 6.28
CA SER A 97 20.94 2.92 5.10
C SER A 97 19.56 2.37 4.73
N ASP A 98 18.69 2.24 5.73
CA ASP A 98 17.33 1.70 5.61
C ASP A 98 16.26 2.77 5.45
N THR A 99 16.63 4.05 5.51
CA THR A 99 15.71 5.20 5.35
C THR A 99 16.24 6.17 4.30
N LEU A 100 17.18 7.04 4.66
CA LEU A 100 17.76 8.06 3.78
C LEU A 100 18.45 7.46 2.56
N GLY A 101 19.08 6.29 2.71
CA GLY A 101 19.72 5.56 1.60
C GLY A 101 18.74 5.04 0.54
N LEU A 102 17.43 5.12 0.78
CA LEU A 102 16.38 4.77 -0.19
C LEU A 102 15.90 5.98 -1.01
N VAL A 103 16.28 7.19 -0.59
CA VAL A 103 15.85 8.43 -1.23
C VAL A 103 16.73 8.70 -2.46
N PRO A 104 16.17 8.96 -3.65
CA PRO A 104 16.96 9.32 -4.81
C PRO A 104 17.68 10.66 -4.62
N ASP A 105 18.91 10.80 -5.12
CA ASP A 105 19.71 12.03 -5.05
C ASP A 105 18.96 13.28 -5.51
N SER A 106 18.09 13.14 -6.53
CA SER A 106 17.28 14.24 -7.06
C SER A 106 16.17 14.73 -6.12
N ALA A 107 15.88 14.01 -5.04
CA ALA A 107 14.84 14.31 -4.08
C ALA A 107 15.38 14.95 -2.78
N PHE A 108 16.70 15.14 -2.68
CA PHE A 108 17.31 15.96 -1.65
C PHE A 108 17.26 17.43 -2.05
N ASP A 109 17.07 18.32 -1.08
CA ASP A 109 17.22 19.76 -1.29
C ASP A 109 18.62 20.20 -0.83
N PRO A 110 19.58 20.44 -1.73
CA PRO A 110 20.94 20.80 -1.35
C PRO A 110 21.04 22.22 -0.75
N ARG A 111 19.93 22.96 -0.67
CA ARG A 111 19.87 24.33 -0.15
C ARG A 111 19.28 24.41 1.26
N SER A 112 18.85 23.28 1.82
CA SER A 112 18.17 23.21 3.10
C SER A 112 18.82 22.14 3.98
N ASP A 113 19.03 22.44 5.26
CA ASP A 113 19.43 21.46 6.27
C ASP A 113 18.21 20.72 6.85
N GLU A 114 16.99 21.21 6.58
CA GLU A 114 15.75 20.53 6.95
C GLU A 114 15.49 19.34 6.01
N PRO A 115 15.03 18.19 6.54
CA PRO A 115 14.79 17.00 5.74
C PRO A 115 13.68 17.25 4.71
N SER A 116 13.91 16.80 3.49
CA SER A 116 12.94 16.90 2.40
C SER A 116 11.70 16.04 2.68
N ALA A 117 10.60 16.32 1.98
CA ALA A 117 9.39 15.52 2.07
C ALA A 117 9.64 14.03 1.72
N ALA A 118 10.60 13.75 0.82
CA ALA A 118 10.99 12.39 0.46
C ALA A 118 11.77 11.70 1.59
N GLU A 119 12.67 12.42 2.26
CA GLU A 119 13.43 11.92 3.42
C GLU A 119 12.50 11.61 4.60
N LEU A 120 11.59 12.53 4.92
CA LEU A 120 10.54 12.33 5.91
C LEU A 120 9.71 11.09 5.57
N ALA A 121 9.25 10.97 4.33
CA ALA A 121 8.40 9.88 3.89
C ALA A 121 9.10 8.51 3.93
N ALA A 122 10.35 8.42 3.46
CA ALA A 122 11.13 7.19 3.51
C ALA A 122 11.32 6.72 4.97
N HIS A 123 11.73 7.64 5.84
CA HIS A 123 11.94 7.35 7.26
C HIS A 123 10.65 6.87 7.94
N HIS A 124 9.55 7.57 7.73
CA HIS A 124 8.27 7.20 8.34
C HIS A 124 7.73 5.89 7.79
N ALA A 125 7.79 5.67 6.47
CA ALA A 125 7.32 4.41 5.88
C ALA A 125 8.10 3.21 6.43
N MET A 126 9.43 3.31 6.51
CA MET A 126 10.29 2.21 6.96
C MET A 126 10.18 1.92 8.45
N THR A 127 10.12 2.96 9.29
CA THR A 127 9.93 2.80 10.74
C THR A 127 8.53 2.28 11.08
N LEU A 128 7.49 2.76 10.40
CA LEU A 128 6.12 2.26 10.55
C LEU A 128 5.96 0.83 10.02
N PHE A 129 6.65 0.45 8.95
CA PHE A 129 6.71 -0.93 8.49
C PHE A 129 7.30 -1.83 9.57
N ALA A 130 8.42 -1.43 10.17
CA ALA A 130 9.04 -2.21 11.23
C ALA A 130 8.15 -2.38 12.48
N LEU A 131 7.34 -1.36 12.78
CA LEU A 131 6.29 -1.42 13.82
C LEU A 131 5.17 -2.39 13.42
N HIS A 132 4.66 -2.29 12.20
CA HIS A 132 3.59 -3.15 11.68
C HIS A 132 4.00 -4.61 11.66
N ARG A 133 5.21 -4.91 11.19
CA ARG A 133 5.74 -6.27 11.13
C ARG A 133 5.99 -6.90 12.51
N GLN A 134 5.95 -6.16 13.61
CA GLN A 134 6.29 -6.74 14.92
C GLN A 134 5.35 -7.89 15.34
N GLY A 135 5.92 -9.05 15.67
CA GLY A 135 5.18 -10.22 16.15
C GLY A 135 4.87 -11.22 15.03
N ARG A 136 3.66 -11.79 15.03
CA ARG A 136 3.23 -12.86 14.11
C ARG A 136 2.52 -12.35 12.83
N VAL A 137 2.73 -11.10 12.46
CA VAL A 137 2.14 -10.49 11.27
C VAL A 137 2.88 -11.03 10.04
N GLU A 138 2.25 -11.91 9.27
CA GLU A 138 2.91 -12.57 8.14
C GLU A 138 3.10 -11.62 6.94
N GLY A 139 2.19 -10.67 6.75
CA GLY A 139 2.12 -9.78 5.59
C GLY A 139 1.88 -8.32 5.93
N ALA A 140 2.82 -7.67 6.62
CA ALA A 140 2.75 -6.23 6.89
C ALA A 140 2.86 -5.40 5.60
N HIS A 141 3.82 -5.74 4.74
CA HIS A 141 3.91 -5.22 3.37
C HIS A 141 3.16 -6.13 2.40
N VAL A 142 2.19 -5.57 1.67
CA VAL A 142 1.46 -6.26 0.60
C VAL A 142 1.36 -5.34 -0.61
N ASP A 143 2.03 -5.73 -1.70
CA ASP A 143 2.03 -4.98 -2.96
C ASP A 143 0.61 -4.73 -3.48
N GLY A 144 0.31 -3.49 -3.85
CA GLY A 144 -0.98 -3.07 -4.40
C GLY A 144 -2.06 -2.77 -3.36
N THR A 145 -1.84 -3.03 -2.07
CA THR A 145 -2.79 -2.63 -1.02
C THR A 145 -2.63 -1.15 -0.70
N ALA A 146 -3.36 -0.31 -1.45
CA ALA A 146 -3.25 1.13 -1.36
C ALA A 146 -3.66 1.70 0.03
N PRO A 147 -3.04 2.80 0.51
CA PRO A 147 -3.27 3.29 1.87
C PRO A 147 -4.74 3.56 2.22
N GLY A 148 -5.48 4.27 1.34
CA GLY A 148 -6.90 4.55 1.60
C GLY A 148 -7.77 3.29 1.66
N ILE A 149 -7.40 2.22 0.93
CA ILE A 149 -8.09 0.92 1.01
C ILE A 149 -7.78 0.23 2.33
N ALA A 150 -6.51 0.21 2.74
CA ALA A 150 -6.08 -0.42 3.99
C ALA A 150 -6.77 0.22 5.21
N PHE A 151 -6.81 1.55 5.27
CA PHE A 151 -7.44 2.26 6.38
C PHE A 151 -8.96 2.10 6.42
N ALA A 152 -9.62 2.07 5.25
CA ALA A 152 -11.05 1.73 5.18
C ALA A 152 -11.30 0.31 5.70
N ARG A 153 -10.50 -0.68 5.29
CA ARG A 153 -10.61 -2.05 5.81
C ARG A 153 -10.45 -2.11 7.32
N ALA A 154 -9.52 -1.34 7.90
CA ALA A 154 -9.36 -1.25 9.35
C ALA A 154 -10.61 -0.67 10.04
N ALA A 155 -11.24 0.35 9.45
CA ALA A 155 -12.47 0.92 9.96
C ALA A 155 -13.62 -0.10 9.93
N TRP A 156 -13.73 -0.90 8.86
CA TRP A 156 -14.74 -1.95 8.71
C TRP A 156 -14.51 -3.18 9.58
N ALA A 157 -13.25 -3.56 9.80
CA ALA A 157 -12.89 -4.65 10.71
C ALA A 157 -13.32 -4.35 12.15
N ARG A 158 -13.30 -3.06 12.53
CA ARG A 158 -13.69 -2.56 13.86
C ARG A 158 -15.07 -1.91 13.90
N ARG A 159 -15.94 -2.25 12.94
CA ARG A 159 -17.28 -1.67 12.80
C ARG A 159 -18.13 -1.91 14.06
N GLY A 160 -18.98 -0.95 14.36
CA GLY A 160 -20.06 -1.09 15.34
C GLY A 160 -21.38 -1.52 14.69
N PRO A 161 -22.48 -1.58 15.47
CA PRO A 161 -23.82 -1.85 14.94
C PRO A 161 -24.25 -0.88 13.84
N ASP A 162 -23.79 0.37 13.93
CA ASP A 162 -24.20 1.47 13.05
C ASP A 162 -23.30 1.64 11.80
N GLY A 163 -22.34 0.73 11.58
CA GLY A 163 -21.41 0.76 10.45
C GLY A 163 -19.95 0.92 10.85
N GLU A 164 -19.12 1.43 9.93
CA GLU A 164 -17.67 1.52 10.12
C GLU A 164 -17.27 2.22 11.43
N SER A 165 -16.07 1.91 11.92
CA SER A 165 -15.56 2.52 13.15
C SER A 165 -15.33 4.02 12.98
N GLU A 166 -16.19 4.85 13.55
CA GLU A 166 -16.01 6.30 13.55
C GLU A 166 -14.67 6.72 14.19
N GLY A 167 -14.17 5.97 15.17
CA GLY A 167 -12.89 6.26 15.81
C GLY A 167 -11.70 6.05 14.88
N VAL A 168 -11.77 5.06 13.99
CA VAL A 168 -10.75 4.86 12.94
C VAL A 168 -10.89 5.94 11.88
N ARG A 169 -12.13 6.25 11.49
CA ARG A 169 -12.45 7.30 10.52
C ARG A 169 -11.92 8.67 10.95
N ARG A 170 -12.24 9.11 12.17
CA ARG A 170 -11.76 10.38 12.74
C ARG A 170 -10.23 10.47 12.75
N ARG A 171 -9.53 9.35 13.02
CA ARG A 171 -8.06 9.33 13.02
C ARG A 171 -7.49 9.41 11.60
N PHE A 172 -8.14 8.78 10.63
CA PHE A 172 -7.79 8.93 9.23
C PHE A 172 -7.99 10.37 8.76
N ASP A 173 -9.14 10.98 9.08
CA ASP A 173 -9.43 12.37 8.74
C ASP A 173 -8.40 13.32 9.39
N ALA A 174 -8.10 13.15 10.68
CA ALA A 174 -7.07 13.94 11.38
C ALA A 174 -5.67 13.80 10.75
N MET A 175 -5.29 12.58 10.34
CA MET A 175 -4.01 12.31 9.70
C MET A 175 -3.84 13.08 8.38
N VAL A 176 -4.90 13.17 7.58
CA VAL A 176 -4.86 13.87 6.29
C VAL A 176 -4.99 15.39 6.44
N THR A 177 -5.68 15.89 7.46
CA THR A 177 -5.86 17.34 7.69
C THR A 177 -4.84 17.97 8.63
N ALA A 178 -3.95 17.17 9.22
CA ALA A 178 -2.93 17.65 10.14
C ALA A 178 -2.12 18.83 9.54
N PRO A 179 -1.87 19.89 10.31
CA PRO A 179 -1.12 21.07 9.86
C PRO A 179 0.37 20.81 9.66
N THR A 180 0.91 19.76 10.29
CA THR A 180 2.34 19.42 10.22
C THR A 180 2.55 17.95 9.87
N SER A 181 3.70 17.64 9.26
CA SER A 181 4.13 16.27 8.98
C SER A 181 4.27 15.44 10.27
N ALA A 182 4.80 16.03 11.35
CA ALA A 182 4.94 15.37 12.65
C ALA A 182 3.59 14.96 13.26
N GLU A 183 2.58 15.83 13.21
CA GLU A 183 1.23 15.51 13.69
C GLU A 183 0.56 14.45 12.80
N SER A 184 0.69 14.58 11.47
CA SER A 184 0.23 13.59 10.50
C SER A 184 0.84 12.20 10.78
N ALA A 185 2.15 12.15 11.02
CA ALA A 185 2.89 10.95 11.38
C ALA A 185 2.40 10.30 12.68
N GLY A 186 2.07 11.11 13.70
CA GLY A 186 1.49 10.63 14.96
C GLY A 186 0.15 9.90 14.74
N HIS A 187 -0.75 10.49 13.95
CA HIS A 187 -2.01 9.85 13.61
C HIS A 187 -1.83 8.60 12.74
N LEU A 188 -0.91 8.66 11.77
CA LEU A 188 -0.57 7.53 10.90
C LEU A 188 -0.03 6.34 11.69
N ARG A 189 0.82 6.58 12.70
CA ARG A 189 1.31 5.54 13.62
C ARG A 189 0.15 4.80 14.29
N GLY A 190 -0.85 5.53 14.78
CA GLY A 190 -2.05 4.93 15.36
C GLY A 190 -2.84 4.08 14.35
N LEU A 191 -2.97 4.52 13.10
CA LEU A 191 -3.61 3.73 12.05
C LEU A 191 -2.83 2.45 11.72
N VAL A 192 -1.51 2.52 11.62
CA VAL A 192 -0.66 1.35 11.37
C VAL A 192 -0.73 0.33 12.51
N GLN A 193 -0.87 0.77 13.76
CA GLN A 193 -1.11 -0.14 14.88
C GLN A 193 -2.46 -0.86 14.78
N LEU A 194 -3.49 -0.19 14.24
CA LEU A 194 -4.78 -0.82 13.97
C LEU A 194 -4.67 -1.84 12.83
N LEU A 195 -3.99 -1.49 11.73
CA LEU A 195 -3.71 -2.43 10.63
C LEU A 195 -3.02 -3.69 11.14
N ARG A 196 -1.99 -3.51 11.99
CA ARG A 196 -1.27 -4.59 12.64
C ARG A 196 -2.19 -5.49 13.49
N ALA A 197 -3.09 -4.88 14.27
CA ALA A 197 -3.99 -5.63 15.14
C ALA A 197 -5.01 -6.49 14.36
N GLU A 198 -5.38 -6.04 13.16
CA GLU A 198 -6.32 -6.74 12.28
C GLU A 198 -5.61 -7.60 11.19
N ASP A 199 -4.27 -7.68 11.22
CA ASP A 199 -3.44 -8.34 10.19
C ASP A 199 -3.73 -7.85 8.74
N ILE A 200 -4.00 -6.54 8.59
CA ILE A 200 -4.29 -5.92 7.31
C ILE A 200 -3.00 -5.37 6.71
N GLY A 201 -2.50 -6.01 5.65
CA GLY A 201 -1.33 -5.54 4.93
C GLY A 201 -1.48 -4.16 4.29
N LEU A 202 -0.35 -3.48 4.07
CA LEU A 202 -0.26 -2.16 3.46
C LEU A 202 0.90 -2.14 2.44
N ASP A 203 0.72 -1.44 1.33
CA ASP A 203 1.82 -1.19 0.40
C ASP A 203 2.66 -0.01 0.89
N TYR A 204 3.79 -0.28 1.52
CA TYR A 204 4.66 0.75 2.08
C TYR A 204 5.39 1.60 1.04
N GLY A 205 5.55 1.09 -0.19
CA GLY A 205 6.08 1.88 -1.29
C GLY A 205 5.09 2.93 -1.76
N LEU A 206 3.81 2.55 -1.90
CA LEU A 206 2.74 3.50 -2.18
C LEU A 206 2.55 4.50 -1.03
N LEU A 207 2.66 4.04 0.22
CA LEU A 207 2.61 4.92 1.38
C LEU A 207 3.74 5.96 1.32
N ALA A 208 4.99 5.56 1.10
CA ALA A 208 6.12 6.48 1.04
C ALA A 208 5.92 7.56 -0.04
N GLU A 209 5.46 7.17 -1.22
CA GLU A 209 5.18 8.13 -2.28
C GLU A 209 4.04 9.09 -1.94
N ASP A 210 2.94 8.53 -1.43
CA ASP A 210 1.78 9.33 -1.04
C ASP A 210 2.14 10.31 0.10
N LEU A 211 3.01 9.92 1.03
CA LEU A 211 3.52 10.79 2.10
C LEU A 211 4.46 11.88 1.58
N ALA A 212 5.35 11.55 0.63
CA ALA A 212 6.20 12.56 0.00
C ALA A 212 5.34 13.63 -0.72
N ASP A 213 4.29 13.21 -1.41
CA ASP A 213 3.31 14.13 -2.01
C ASP A 213 2.53 14.90 -0.93
N LEU A 214 2.05 14.21 0.12
CA LEU A 214 1.23 14.79 1.19
C LEU A 214 1.98 15.82 2.03
N TRP A 215 3.27 15.67 2.24
CA TRP A 215 4.07 16.60 3.03
C TRP A 215 4.81 17.63 2.17
N SER A 216 4.71 17.51 0.83
CA SER A 216 5.12 18.57 -0.07
C SER A 216 4.10 19.72 -0.10
N VAL A 217 4.54 20.90 -0.52
CA VAL A 217 3.66 22.08 -0.69
C VAL A 217 2.64 21.88 -1.82
N HIS A 218 2.97 21.08 -2.84
CA HIS A 218 2.19 21.00 -4.09
C HIS A 218 1.34 19.72 -4.22
N GLY A 219 1.65 18.66 -3.47
CA GLY A 219 1.05 17.33 -3.63
C GLY A 219 -0.13 17.01 -2.70
N GLN A 220 -0.32 17.79 -1.63
CA GLN A 220 -1.33 17.54 -0.57
C GLN A 220 -2.71 17.16 -1.08
N ASN A 221 -3.33 18.04 -1.88
CA ASN A 221 -4.70 17.84 -2.35
C ASN A 221 -4.84 16.64 -3.27
N ARG A 222 -3.77 16.30 -4.02
CA ARG A 222 -3.74 15.12 -4.89
C ARG A 222 -3.77 13.84 -4.07
N THR A 223 -2.95 13.73 -3.02
CA THR A 223 -2.95 12.57 -2.13
C THR A 223 -4.26 12.44 -1.38
N ARG A 224 -4.77 13.54 -0.80
CA ARG A 224 -6.07 13.56 -0.10
C ARG A 224 -7.21 13.05 -0.99
N LEU A 225 -7.29 13.54 -2.23
CA LEU A 225 -8.30 13.08 -3.19
C LEU A 225 -8.12 11.61 -3.60
N ARG A 226 -6.88 11.16 -3.79
CA ARG A 226 -6.55 9.77 -4.11
C ARG A 226 -7.02 8.85 -2.99
N TRP A 227 -6.68 9.17 -1.74
CA TRP A 227 -7.08 8.37 -0.59
C TRP A 227 -8.58 8.43 -0.33
N ALA A 228 -9.25 9.57 -0.51
CA ALA A 228 -10.70 9.66 -0.40
C ALA A 228 -11.42 8.74 -1.41
N ARG A 229 -10.92 8.68 -2.65
CA ARG A 229 -11.43 7.76 -3.69
C ARG A 229 -11.18 6.30 -3.34
N GLN A 230 -9.98 5.97 -2.86
CA GLN A 230 -9.60 4.63 -2.41
C GLN A 230 -10.48 4.17 -1.24
N TYR A 231 -10.67 5.04 -0.24
CA TYR A 231 -11.47 4.77 0.94
C TYR A 231 -12.94 4.52 0.57
N ARG A 232 -13.54 5.40 -0.25
CA ARG A 232 -14.92 5.22 -0.75
C ARG A 232 -15.07 3.94 -1.56
N ALA A 233 -14.11 3.64 -2.43
CA ALA A 233 -14.14 2.41 -3.23
C ALA A 233 -14.14 1.17 -2.33
N ALA A 234 -13.35 1.16 -1.25
CA ALA A 234 -13.32 0.08 -0.28
C ALA A 234 -14.63 -0.05 0.53
N ALA A 235 -15.26 1.07 0.90
CA ALA A 235 -16.56 1.06 1.58
C ALA A 235 -17.69 0.46 0.72
N GLY A 236 -17.69 0.75 -0.59
CA GLY A 236 -18.63 0.12 -1.52
C GLY A 236 -18.50 -1.41 -1.63
N PHE A 237 -17.34 -1.99 -1.31
CA PHE A 237 -17.17 -3.45 -1.21
C PHE A 237 -17.72 -4.04 0.09
N GLY A 238 -17.84 -3.24 1.16
CA GLY A 238 -18.48 -3.67 2.40
C GLY A 238 -20.01 -3.73 2.28
N GLU A 239 -20.58 -2.93 1.36
CA GLU A 239 -22.01 -2.87 1.07
C GLU A 239 -22.44 -3.91 0.01
N ILE A 240 -21.54 -4.29 -0.89
CA ILE A 240 -21.77 -5.29 -1.94
C ILE A 240 -21.05 -6.61 -1.56
N THR A 241 -21.72 -7.49 -0.79
CA THR A 241 -21.60 -8.97 -0.76
C THR A 241 -21.62 -9.56 0.67
N LEU A 242 -22.79 -10.12 1.04
CA LEU A 242 -22.94 -11.57 1.26
C LEU A 242 -24.20 -12.06 0.51
N PRO A 243 -24.12 -12.64 -0.70
CA PRO A 243 -25.16 -13.50 -1.22
C PRO A 243 -25.07 -14.82 -0.45
N GLY A 244 -25.91 -14.94 0.57
CA GLY A 244 -25.91 -16.09 1.49
C GLY A 244 -26.77 -15.93 2.74
N SER A 245 -27.39 -14.77 2.99
CA SER A 245 -28.50 -14.70 3.93
C SER A 245 -29.78 -15.09 3.20
N THR A 246 -29.95 -16.38 2.95
CA THR A 246 -31.28 -16.95 2.70
C THR A 246 -32.08 -16.78 3.99
N ALA A 247 -32.78 -15.66 4.11
CA ALA A 247 -34.00 -15.62 4.91
C ALA A 247 -35.06 -16.45 4.18
N THR A 248 -34.97 -17.78 4.37
CA THR A 248 -36.06 -18.73 4.19
C THR A 248 -36.41 -19.12 5.61
N GLY A 249 -37.50 -18.68 6.23
CA GLY A 249 -38.83 -18.40 5.71
C GLY A 249 -39.76 -19.29 6.53
N GLU A 250 -40.79 -18.73 7.16
CA GLU A 250 -42.03 -19.47 7.33
C GLU A 250 -43.16 -18.51 7.65
N ASP A 251 -44.13 -18.57 6.76
CA ASP A 251 -45.34 -17.78 6.70
C ASP A 251 -46.47 -18.68 7.23
N THR A 252 -47.29 -18.10 8.12
CA THR A 252 -48.73 -18.37 8.36
C THR A 252 -49.14 -19.75 8.96
N PRO A 253 -50.31 -19.90 9.65
CA PRO A 253 -51.57 -19.21 9.38
C PRO A 253 -52.44 -18.69 10.55
N THR A 254 -53.22 -17.66 10.21
CA THR A 254 -54.65 -17.43 10.48
C THR A 254 -55.33 -18.30 11.55
N ALA A 255 -55.91 -17.65 12.57
CA ALA A 255 -57.12 -18.11 13.25
C ALA A 255 -58.04 -16.93 13.60
N LEU A 256 -59.31 -17.09 13.21
CA LEU A 256 -60.45 -16.20 13.40
C LEU A 256 -60.94 -16.18 14.86
N SER A 257 -61.52 -15.04 15.22
CA SER A 257 -62.47 -14.70 16.30
C SER A 257 -63.01 -15.81 17.21
N THR A 258 -63.06 -15.56 18.53
CA THR A 258 -64.27 -15.82 19.35
C THR A 258 -64.31 -14.89 20.58
N THR A 259 -65.46 -14.28 20.79
CA THR A 259 -65.98 -13.55 21.96
C THR A 259 -65.86 -14.30 23.30
N ALA A 260 -65.65 -13.59 24.43
CA ALA A 260 -66.43 -13.75 25.66
C ALA A 260 -66.00 -12.81 26.82
N THR A 261 -67.03 -12.27 27.46
CA THR A 261 -67.17 -11.46 28.68
C THR A 261 -66.78 -12.17 29.99
N LYS A 262 -66.32 -11.40 31.00
CA LYS A 262 -66.50 -11.49 32.48
C LYS A 262 -65.20 -11.10 33.20
N GLU A 263 -65.15 -10.35 34.30
CA GLU A 263 -66.08 -9.60 35.18
C GLU A 263 -65.31 -8.36 35.67
#